data_AF-A0A7R7H9Q3-F1
#
_entry.id   AF-A0A7R7H9Q3-F1
#
_cell.length_a   1.000
_cell.length_b   1.000
_cell.length_c   1.000
_cell.angle_alpha   90.00
_cell.angle_beta   90.00
_cell.angle_gamma   90.00
#
_symmetry.space_group_name_H-M   'P 1'
#
loop_
_entity.id
_entity.type
_entity.pdbx_description
1 polymer ?
#
loop_
_entity_poly.entity_id
_entity_poly.type
_entity_poly.pdbx_seq_one_letter_code
_entity_poly.pdbx_strand_id
1 'polypeptide(L)' 'MRFGGDTDEEFQELLLQLEAMMDTAEIPAMLDRLLKTYGLKSIAYLGTCIVERPDNQPYLAVTYSRD' A
#
# COMPACT_ATOMS: atom_id res chain seq x y z
N MET A 1 -9.26 22.26 15.60
CA MET A 1 -8.11 21.40 15.27
C MET A 1 -8.35 20.05 15.94
N ARG A 2 -8.75 19.04 15.15
CA ARG A 2 -8.87 17.65 15.59
C ARG A 2 -7.78 16.90 14.82
N PHE A 3 -6.73 16.50 15.50
CA PHE A 3 -5.62 15.73 14.90
C PHE A 3 -5.60 14.37 15.59
N GLY A 4 -5.68 13.29 14.81
CA GLY A 4 -5.08 11.99 15.17
C GLY A 4 -5.97 10.90 15.75
N GLY A 5 -7.30 10.92 15.56
CA GLY A 5 -8.18 9.80 15.99
C GLY A 5 -8.65 8.95 14.81
N ASP A 6 -9.49 9.55 13.96
CA ASP A 6 -10.14 8.85 12.84
C ASP A 6 -9.17 8.45 11.71
N THR A 7 -8.05 9.16 11.56
CA THR A 7 -7.09 8.96 10.45
C THR A 7 -6.17 7.77 10.66
N ASP A 8 -5.92 7.42 11.93
CA ASP A 8 -5.04 6.31 12.30
C ASP A 8 -5.76 4.97 12.20
N GLU A 9 -7.04 4.90 12.58
CA GLU A 9 -7.88 3.70 12.40
C GLU A 9 -8.10 3.40 10.91
N GLU A 10 -8.42 4.41 10.10
CA GLU A 10 -8.55 4.26 8.65
C GLU A 10 -7.24 3.78 8.00
N PHE A 11 -6.09 4.25 8.51
CA PHE A 11 -4.78 3.82 8.02
C PHE A 11 -4.50 2.35 8.34
N GLN A 12 -4.83 1.92 9.57
CA GLN A 12 -4.69 0.52 9.99
C GLN A 12 -5.60 -0.40 9.16
N GLU A 13 -6.84 -0.01 8.89
CA GLU A 13 -7.75 -0.77 8.03
C GLU A 13 -7.20 -0.93 6.61
N LEU A 14 -6.62 0.14 6.04
CA LEU A 14 -6.00 0.10 4.73
C LEU A 14 -4.77 -0.82 4.69
N LEU A 15 -3.95 -0.84 5.75
CA LEU A 15 -2.82 -1.78 5.85
C LEU A 15 -3.28 -3.23 5.92
N LEU A 16 -4.34 -3.52 6.68
CA LEU A 16 -4.94 -4.86 6.78
C LEU A 16 -5.52 -5.32 5.44
N GLN A 17 -6.15 -4.42 4.68
CA GLN A 17 -6.60 -4.71 3.32
C GLN A 17 -5.42 -5.03 2.39
N LEU A 18 -4.24 -4.44 2.63
CA LEU A 18 -3.05 -4.63 1.82
C LEU A 18 -2.42 -5.99 2.08
N GLU A 19 -2.38 -6.41 3.34
CA GLU A 19 -1.95 -7.76 3.73
C GLU A 19 -2.89 -8.86 3.24
N ALA A 20 -4.21 -8.58 3.20
CA ALA A 20 -5.21 -9.52 2.70
C ALA A 20 -5.24 -9.64 1.17
N MET A 21 -4.56 -8.73 0.46
CA MET A 21 -4.59 -8.67 -1.00
C MET A 21 -3.71 -9.77 -1.60
N MET A 22 -4.36 -10.78 -2.20
CA MET A 22 -3.67 -11.86 -2.90
C MET A 22 -3.33 -11.50 -4.35
N ASP A 23 -4.11 -10.60 -4.96
CA ASP A 23 -3.88 -10.13 -6.33
C ASP A 23 -2.92 -8.94 -6.35
N THR A 24 -1.72 -9.18 -6.90
CA THR A 24 -0.71 -8.14 -7.07
C THR A 24 -1.08 -7.02 -8.02
N ALA A 25 -2.07 -7.22 -8.89
CA ALA A 25 -2.52 -6.22 -9.86
C ALA A 25 -3.21 -5.04 -9.18
N GLU A 26 -3.80 -5.23 -8.00
CA GLU A 26 -4.54 -4.20 -7.26
C GLU A 26 -3.63 -3.36 -6.33
N ILE A 27 -2.47 -3.90 -5.95
CA ILE A 27 -1.51 -3.25 -5.04
C ILE A 27 -1.09 -1.84 -5.50
N PRO A 28 -0.71 -1.60 -6.77
CA PRO A 28 -0.31 -0.26 -7.22
C PRO A 28 -1.42 0.78 -7.08
N ALA A 29 -2.68 0.40 -7.35
CA ALA A 29 -3.83 1.30 -7.23
C ALA A 29 -4.09 1.68 -5.77
N MET A 30 -3.93 0.72 -4.85
CA MET A 30 -4.09 1.00 -3.43
C MET A 30 -2.96 1.86 -2.86
N LEU A 31 -1.72 1.63 -3.28
CA LEU A 31 -0.58 2.48 -2.91
C LEU A 31 -0.73 3.92 -3.41
N ASP A 32 -1.26 4.12 -4.62
CA ASP A 32 -1.57 5.46 -5.16
C ASP A 32 -2.66 6.17 -4.34
N ARG A 33 -3.69 5.43 -3.90
CA ARG A 33 -4.73 5.96 -3.01
C ARG A 33 -4.14 6.38 -1.65
N LEU A 34 -3.29 5.55 -1.04
CA LEU A 34 -2.60 5.88 0.21
C LEU A 34 -1.72 7.13 0.08
N LEU A 35 -0.96 7.23 -1.02
CA LEU A 35 -0.10 8.37 -1.28
C LEU A 35 -0.91 9.67 -1.33
N LYS A 36 -2.06 9.66 -2.02
CA LYS A 36 -2.96 10.81 -2.14
C LYS A 36 -3.68 11.17 -0.84
N THR A 37 -4.25 10.18 -0.14
CA THR A 37 -5.03 10.41 1.08
C THR A 37 -4.18 11.03 2.19
N TYR A 38 -2.92 10.57 2.33
CA TYR A 38 -2.04 10.99 3.42
C TYR A 38 -1.00 12.04 3.01
N GLY A 39 -1.04 12.53 1.76
CA GLY A 39 -0.10 13.55 1.27
C GLY A 39 1.37 13.08 1.32
N LEU A 40 1.61 11.80 1.09
CA LEU A 40 2.95 11.20 1.13
C LEU A 40 3.71 11.54 -0.15
N LYS A 41 5.03 11.73 -0.05
CA LYS A 41 5.89 11.94 -1.24
C LYS A 41 6.18 10.64 -1.99
N SER A 42 6.26 9.54 -1.26
CA SER A 42 6.61 8.22 -1.79
C SER A 42 6.14 7.14 -0.84
N ILE A 43 5.76 5.99 -1.40
CA ILE A 43 5.48 4.77 -0.65
C ILE A 43 6.16 3.58 -1.35
N ALA A 44 6.78 2.71 -0.57
CA ALA A 44 7.42 1.49 -1.06
C ALA A 44 6.80 0.30 -0.35
N TYR A 45 6.37 -0.69 -1.14
CA TYR A 45 5.81 -1.93 -0.62
C TYR A 45 6.69 -3.10 -1.03
N LEU A 46 7.11 -3.89 -0.03
CA LEU A 46 7.87 -5.11 -0.19
C LEU A 46 7.02 -6.28 0.33
N GLY A 47 6.33 -6.95 -0.59
CA GLY A 47 5.54 -8.14 -0.27
C GLY A 47 6.40 -9.40 -0.35
N THR A 48 6.52 -10.14 0.75
CA THR A 48 7.05 -11.52 0.77
C THR A 48 5.88 -12.48 0.95
N CYS A 49 5.79 -13.55 0.16
CA CYS A 49 4.64 -14.48 0.04
C CYS A 49 3.46 -13.99 -0.81
N ILE A 50 3.73 -13.40 -1.99
CA ILE A 50 2.71 -13.34 -3.04
C ILE A 50 2.67 -14.73 -3.69
N VAL A 51 1.65 -15.51 -3.33
CA VAL A 51 1.61 -16.97 -3.48
C VAL A 51 1.46 -17.47 -4.94
N GLU A 52 1.37 -16.60 -5.95
CA GLU A 52 1.10 -17.03 -7.34
C GLU A 52 2.18 -16.73 -8.37
N ARG A 53 3.43 -16.42 -7.97
CA ARG A 53 4.54 -16.43 -8.95
C ARG A 53 5.37 -17.70 -8.81
N PRO A 54 5.51 -18.52 -9.88
CA PRO A 54 6.36 -19.71 -9.84
C PRO A 54 7.83 -19.38 -9.54
N ASP A 55 8.21 -18.12 -9.74
CA ASP A 55 9.47 -17.55 -9.29
C ASP A 55 9.25 -16.85 -7.95
N ASN A 56 9.70 -17.49 -6.86
CA ASN A 56 9.71 -17.02 -5.47
C ASN A 56 10.58 -15.75 -5.25
N GLN A 57 10.46 -14.75 -6.11
CA GLN A 57 11.21 -13.51 -6.03
C GLN A 57 10.35 -12.42 -5.35
N PRO A 58 10.96 -11.60 -4.48
CA PRO A 58 10.26 -10.51 -3.83
C PRO A 58 9.68 -9.54 -4.86
N TYR A 59 8.43 -9.14 -4.67
CA TYR A 59 7.76 -8.13 -5.49
C TYR A 59 8.01 -6.75 -4.88
N LEU A 60 8.66 -5.88 -5.65
CA LEU A 60 8.90 -4.48 -5.29
C LEU A 60 8.07 -3.58 -6.20
N ALA A 61 7.13 -2.84 -5.62
CA ALA A 61 6.39 -1.77 -6.29
C ALA A 61 6.76 -0.43 -5.66
N VAL A 62 7.05 0.56 -6.51
CA VAL A 62 7.40 1.93 -6.11
C VAL A 62 6.52 2.90 -6.87
N THR A 63 5.79 3.73 -6.13
CA THR A 63 4.92 4.77 -6.68
C THR A 63 5.43 6.14 -6.23
N TYR A 64 5.59 7.05 -7.20
CA TYR A 64 6.08 8.41 -7.00
C TYR A 64 4.94 9.43 -7.15
N SER A 65 4.96 10.50 -6.38
CA SER A 65 4.16 11.70 -6.67
C SER A 65 4.70 12.38 -7.94
N ARG A 66 3.82 13.07 -8.70
CA ARG A 66 4.18 13.79 -9.93
C ARG A 66 4.83 15.18 -9.71
N ASP A 67 5.09 15.55 -8.46
CA ASP A 67 5.66 16.84 -8.09
C ASP A 67 7.18 16.92 -8.33
#